data_AF-A0AAV5C9K8-F1
#
_entry.id   AF-A0AAV5C9K8-F1
#
_cell.length_a   1.000
_cell.length_b   1.000
_cell.length_c   1.000
_cell.angle_alpha   90.00
_cell.angle_beta   90.00
_cell.angle_gamma   90.00
#
_symmetry.space_group_name_H-M   'P 1'
#
loop_
_entity.id
_entity.type
_entity.pdbx_description
1 polymer ?
#
loop_
_entity_poly.entity_id
_entity_poly.type
_entity_poly.pdbx_seq_one_letter_code
_entity_poly.pdbx_strand_id
1 'polypeptide(L)'
;MPSFVSDTTIRRFLKARNWSTAQAGRCLKEAAKWRRQYQPEKIRWEDIVNSENEAKRAYIPDYQDKLGRTVFVTLPAEKIIKHFLEPKMKEKVKFVYKNNSDSQKVLAEMFDLDKLESKFGGRNTTEFDIVKYAERMKTLDQITGSRQHDSATTSSAIN
;
A
#
# COMPACT_ATOMS: atom_id res chain seq x y z
N MET A 1 18.71 10.23 -9.98
CA MET A 1 17.26 9.94 -10.10
C MET A 1 16.88 9.65 -11.55
N PRO A 2 17.15 8.45 -12.09
CA PRO A 2 16.51 7.97 -13.31
C PRO A 2 15.42 6.94 -12.97
N SER A 3 14.12 7.15 -13.17
CA SER A 3 13.34 8.38 -13.34
C SER A 3 11.97 8.13 -12.68
N PHE A 4 11.75 8.66 -11.48
CA PHE A 4 10.41 8.59 -10.84
C PHE A 4 9.33 9.05 -11.82
N VAL A 5 9.66 10.07 -12.62
CA VAL A 5 8.88 10.54 -13.76
C VAL A 5 9.15 9.66 -14.98
N SER A 6 8.49 8.51 -15.02
CA SER A 6 8.41 7.63 -16.20
C SER A 6 7.01 7.67 -16.80
N ASP A 7 6.83 7.19 -18.04
CA ASP A 7 5.52 7.05 -18.69
C ASP A 7 4.51 6.32 -17.81
N THR A 8 4.94 5.26 -17.11
CA THR A 8 4.08 4.51 -16.20
C THR A 8 3.62 5.38 -15.03
N THR A 9 4.51 6.18 -14.45
CA THR A 9 4.17 7.13 -13.38
C THR A 9 3.24 8.22 -13.89
N ILE A 10 3.53 8.82 -15.04
CA ILE A 10 2.67 9.86 -15.65
C ILE A 10 1.25 9.31 -15.86
N ARG A 11 1.12 8.10 -16.42
CA ARG A 11 -0.19 7.44 -16.60
C ARG A 11 -0.90 7.20 -15.27
N ARG A 12 -0.20 6.82 -14.19
CA ARG A 12 -0.80 6.67 -12.85
C ARG A 12 -1.39 7.99 -12.34
N PHE A 13 -0.66 9.10 -12.47
CA PHE A 13 -1.13 10.41 -12.03
C PHE A 13 -2.29 10.93 -12.88
N LEU A 14 -2.28 10.71 -14.20
CA LEU A 14 -3.40 11.04 -15.08
C LEU A 14 -4.65 10.25 -14.72
N LYS A 15 -4.57 8.93 -14.59
CA LYS A 15 -5.71 8.09 -14.18
C LYS A 15 -6.29 8.54 -12.82
N ALA A 16 -5.42 8.83 -11.85
CA ALA A 16 -5.84 9.28 -10.51
C ALA A 16 -6.49 10.68 -10.49
N ARG A 17 -6.39 11.45 -11.58
CA ARG A 17 -6.98 12.78 -11.73
C ARG A 17 -7.93 12.87 -12.92
N ASN A 18 -8.55 11.74 -13.28
CA ASN A 18 -9.51 11.64 -14.38
C ASN A 18 -8.99 12.29 -15.68
N TRP A 19 -7.72 12.04 -16.01
CA TRP A 19 -7.01 12.59 -17.17
C TRP A 19 -6.88 14.12 -17.24
N SER A 20 -7.17 14.84 -16.15
CA SER A 20 -6.89 16.27 -16.06
C SER A 20 -5.39 16.54 -16.01
N THR A 21 -4.83 17.05 -17.12
CA THR A 21 -3.40 17.35 -17.25
C THR A 21 -2.92 18.40 -16.23
N ALA A 22 -3.71 19.44 -16.00
CA ALA A 22 -3.39 20.50 -15.03
C ALA A 22 -3.35 19.98 -13.58
N GLN A 23 -4.31 19.14 -13.18
CA GLN A 23 -4.31 18.56 -11.84
C GLN A 23 -3.22 17.49 -11.68
N ALA A 24 -3.07 16.60 -12.67
CA ALA A 24 -2.05 15.57 -12.66
C ALA A 24 -0.64 16.16 -12.61
N GLY A 25 -0.36 17.20 -13.42
CA GLY A 25 0.93 17.89 -13.42
C GLY A 25 1.26 18.54 -12.08
N ARG A 26 0.29 19.21 -11.43
CA ARG A 26 0.47 19.76 -10.07
C ARG A 26 0.79 18.67 -9.06
N CYS A 27 0.00 17.59 -9.02
CA CYS A 27 0.25 16.48 -8.09
C CYS A 27 1.59 15.79 -8.34
N LEU A 28 1.99 15.60 -9.60
CA LEU A 28 3.27 15.00 -9.95
C LEU A 28 4.45 15.86 -9.49
N LYS A 29 4.36 17.19 -9.65
CA LYS A 29 5.37 18.13 -9.16
C LYS A 29 5.53 18.07 -7.64
N GLU A 30 4.43 18.08 -6.90
CA GLU A 30 4.49 17.99 -5.43
C GLU A 30 5.01 16.63 -4.96
N ALA A 31 4.61 15.53 -5.62
CA ALA A 31 5.16 14.21 -5.33
C ALA A 31 6.67 14.14 -5.60
N ALA A 32 7.16 14.74 -6.70
CA ALA A 32 8.58 14.78 -7.01
C ALA A 32 9.38 15.59 -5.97
N LYS A 33 8.84 16.74 -5.51
CA LYS A 33 9.45 17.52 -4.42
C LYS A 33 9.53 16.72 -3.12
N TRP A 34 8.43 16.10 -2.71
CA TRP A 34 8.37 15.28 -1.49
C TRP A 34 9.38 14.13 -1.56
N ARG A 35 9.48 13.43 -2.70
CA ARG A 35 10.46 12.37 -2.89
C ARG A 35 11.90 12.86 -2.82
N ARG A 36 12.20 14.05 -3.37
CA ARG A 36 13.53 14.65 -3.27
C ARG A 36 13.89 14.96 -1.82
N GLN A 37 12.93 15.40 -1.01
CA GLN A 37 13.14 15.74 0.40
C GLN A 37 13.29 14.49 1.27
N TYR A 38 12.33 13.57 1.20
CA TYR A 38 12.22 12.44 2.12
C TYR A 38 12.88 11.16 1.63
N GLN A 39 13.26 11.09 0.34
CA GLN A 39 14.03 9.99 -0.26
C GLN A 39 13.49 8.59 0.11
N PRO A 40 12.20 8.30 -0.15
CA PRO A 40 11.59 7.04 0.28
C PRO A 40 12.25 5.80 -0.33
N GLU A 41 12.97 5.94 -1.46
CA GLU A 41 13.76 4.86 -2.05
C GLU A 41 14.95 4.40 -1.19
N LYS A 42 15.32 5.18 -0.16
CA LYS A 42 16.36 4.82 0.80
C LYS A 42 15.83 4.03 1.99
N ILE A 43 14.52 4.05 2.23
CA ILE A 43 13.91 3.31 3.32
C ILE A 43 14.04 1.82 3.00
N ARG A 44 14.48 1.05 4.00
CA ARG A 44 14.58 -0.41 3.97
C ARG A 44 13.79 -1.02 5.11
N TRP A 45 13.49 -2.30 4.98
CA TRP A 45 12.83 -3.09 6.02
C TRP A 45 13.60 -3.03 7.34
N GLU A 46 14.92 -3.04 7.30
CA GLU A 46 15.78 -2.93 8.48
C GLU A 46 15.58 -1.63 9.26
N ASP A 47 15.20 -0.54 8.59
CA ASP A 47 14.97 0.77 9.23
C ASP A 47 13.67 0.80 10.05
N ILE A 48 12.72 -0.10 9.75
CA ILE A 48 11.36 -0.08 10.32
C ILE A 48 11.01 -1.33 11.13
N VAL A 49 11.84 -2.37 11.08
CA VAL A 49 11.52 -3.67 11.70
C VAL A 49 11.26 -3.53 13.20
N ASN A 50 12.07 -2.77 13.94
CA ASN A 50 11.91 -2.67 15.39
C ASN A 50 10.61 -1.96 15.80
N SER A 51 10.20 -0.92 15.07
CA SER A 51 9.01 -0.14 15.41
C SER A 51 7.70 -0.77 14.95
N GLU A 52 7.66 -1.41 13.78
CA GLU A 52 6.43 -1.99 13.22
C GLU A 52 6.20 -3.45 13.69
N ASN A 53 7.26 -4.23 13.91
CA ASN A 53 7.16 -5.64 14.35
C ASN A 53 6.64 -5.72 15.79
N GLU A 54 7.20 -4.93 16.71
CA GLU A 54 6.78 -4.91 18.12
C GLU A 54 5.34 -4.43 18.27
N ALA A 55 4.93 -3.48 17.44
CA ALA A 55 3.65 -2.82 17.59
C ALA A 55 2.50 -3.53 16.84
N LYS A 56 2.81 -4.39 15.86
CA LYS A 56 1.83 -5.06 14.97
C LYS A 56 0.75 -4.09 14.42
N ARG A 57 1.13 -2.81 14.22
CA ARG A 57 0.19 -1.71 13.94
C ARG A 57 -0.21 -1.62 12.49
N ALA A 58 0.62 -2.11 11.57
CA ALA A 58 0.27 -2.20 10.18
C ALA A 58 1.01 -3.33 9.47
N TYR A 59 0.37 -3.93 8.46
CA TYR A 59 0.99 -4.90 7.58
C TYR A 59 0.20 -5.04 6.27
N ILE A 60 0.87 -5.61 5.26
CA ILE A 60 0.26 -5.95 3.98
C ILE A 60 0.09 -7.47 3.97
N PRO A 61 -1.12 -8.06 3.99
CA PRO A 61 -1.25 -9.51 3.92
C PRO A 61 -0.89 -10.07 2.54
N ASP A 62 -0.79 -11.40 2.43
CA ASP A 62 -0.50 -12.11 1.17
C ASP A 62 -1.76 -12.44 0.36
N TYR A 63 -2.67 -11.49 0.27
CA TYR A 63 -3.84 -11.58 -0.57
C TYR A 63 -4.27 -10.20 -1.09
N GLN A 64 -5.02 -10.23 -2.18
CA GLN A 64 -5.66 -9.06 -2.76
C GLN A 64 -7.16 -9.16 -2.54
N ASP A 65 -7.84 -8.03 -2.69
CA ASP A 65 -9.29 -8.05 -2.81
C ASP A 65 -9.73 -8.60 -4.17
N LYS A 66 -11.05 -8.77 -4.37
CA LYS A 66 -11.59 -9.35 -5.61
C LYS A 66 -11.33 -8.52 -6.86
N LEU A 67 -10.93 -7.26 -6.72
CA LEU A 67 -10.56 -6.36 -7.82
C LEU A 67 -9.03 -6.32 -8.04
N GLY A 68 -8.27 -7.17 -7.36
CA GLY A 68 -6.81 -7.22 -7.46
C GLY A 68 -6.11 -6.06 -6.74
N ARG A 69 -6.80 -5.33 -5.86
CA ARG A 69 -6.21 -4.25 -5.07
C ARG A 69 -5.44 -4.82 -3.88
N THR A 70 -4.27 -4.26 -3.61
CA THR A 70 -3.50 -4.57 -2.40
C THR A 70 -4.29 -4.20 -1.16
N VAL A 71 -4.33 -5.12 -0.20
CA VAL A 71 -4.92 -4.88 1.12
C VAL A 71 -3.84 -4.32 2.04
N PHE A 72 -4.17 -3.29 2.81
CA PHE A 72 -3.31 -2.76 3.85
C PHE A 72 -4.10 -2.78 5.16
N VAL A 73 -3.62 -3.58 6.11
CA VAL A 73 -4.24 -3.71 7.42
C VAL A 73 -3.53 -2.77 8.38
N THR A 74 -4.31 -1.98 9.12
CA THR A 74 -3.76 -1.14 10.19
C THR A 74 -4.67 -1.15 11.41
N LEU A 75 -4.08 -1.05 12.59
CA LEU A 75 -4.72 -0.84 13.88
C LEU A 75 -4.46 0.62 14.31
N PRO A 76 -5.23 1.59 13.78
CA PRO A 76 -5.01 3.00 14.05
C PRO A 76 -5.43 3.36 15.46
N ALA A 77 -4.79 4.38 16.04
CA ALA A 77 -5.28 4.99 17.27
C ALA A 77 -6.59 5.75 17.01
N GLU A 78 -7.48 5.83 18.01
CA GLU A 78 -8.79 6.49 17.90
C GLU A 78 -8.71 7.91 17.34
N LYS A 79 -7.67 8.67 17.73
CA LYS A 79 -7.42 10.04 17.23
C LYS A 79 -7.29 10.11 15.70
N ILE A 80 -6.74 9.06 15.08
CA ILE A 80 -6.60 8.96 13.63
C ILE A 80 -7.95 8.59 13.00
N ILE A 81 -8.73 7.70 13.63
CA ILE A 81 -10.04 7.26 13.15
C ILE A 81 -10.98 8.46 12.91
N LYS A 82 -10.92 9.49 13.76
CA LYS A 82 -11.74 10.71 13.61
C LYS A 82 -11.58 11.41 12.25
N HIS A 83 -10.39 11.38 11.65
CA HIS A 83 -10.14 11.99 10.33
C HIS A 83 -10.80 11.18 9.20
N PHE A 84 -10.99 9.87 9.37
CA PHE A 84 -11.67 9.04 8.38
C PHE A 84 -13.20 9.25 8.36
N LEU A 85 -13.75 9.89 9.40
CA LEU A 85 -15.16 10.24 9.49
C LEU A 85 -15.50 11.57 8.81
N GLU A 86 -14.51 12.27 8.25
CA GLU A 86 -14.75 13.50 7.49
C GLU A 86 -15.68 13.24 6.29
N PRO A 87 -16.52 14.23 5.89
CA PRO A 87 -17.55 14.03 4.86
C PRO A 87 -17.03 13.45 3.54
N LYS A 88 -15.83 13.86 3.12
CA LYS A 88 -15.18 13.39 1.89
C LYS A 88 -14.75 11.92 1.95
N MET A 89 -14.51 11.39 3.15
CA MET A 89 -14.10 10.02 3.40
C MET A 89 -15.27 9.10 3.75
N LYS A 90 -16.37 9.66 4.29
CA LYS A 90 -17.54 8.89 4.78
C LYS A 90 -18.09 7.90 3.75
N GLU A 91 -18.17 8.26 2.47
CA GLU A 91 -18.64 7.35 1.40
C GLU A 91 -17.69 6.19 1.11
N LYS A 92 -16.40 6.35 1.44
CA LYS A 92 -15.35 5.35 1.21
C LYS A 92 -15.10 4.46 2.43
N VAL A 93 -15.66 4.81 3.58
CA VAL A 93 -15.54 4.03 4.81
C VAL A 93 -16.77 3.14 4.95
N LYS A 94 -16.55 1.82 4.98
CA LYS A 94 -17.58 0.84 5.31
C LYS A 94 -17.28 0.26 6.69
N PHE A 95 -18.23 0.39 7.61
CA PHE A 95 -18.16 -0.26 8.92
C PHE A 95 -18.75 -1.66 8.79
N VAL A 96 -17.99 -2.66 9.22
CA VAL A 96 -18.36 -4.07 9.15
C VAL A 96 -18.24 -4.70 10.53
N TYR A 97 -19.21 -5.52 10.89
CA TYR A 97 -19.31 -6.17 12.19
C TYR A 97 -19.43 -7.69 12.03
N LYS A 98 -18.73 -8.44 12.88
CA LYS A 98 -18.66 -9.91 12.81
C LYS A 98 -20.05 -10.57 12.83
N ASN A 99 -20.92 -10.14 13.73
CA ASN A 99 -22.21 -10.77 13.98
C ASN A 99 -23.37 -10.14 13.19
N ASN A 100 -23.08 -9.42 12.09
CA ASN A 100 -24.08 -8.77 11.27
C ASN A 100 -24.06 -9.36 9.84
N SER A 101 -25.19 -9.89 9.39
CA SER A 101 -25.29 -10.59 8.10
C SER A 101 -24.99 -9.68 6.91
N ASP A 102 -25.42 -8.42 6.93
CA ASP A 102 -25.13 -7.47 5.85
C ASP A 102 -23.65 -7.09 5.80
N SER A 103 -22.99 -6.99 6.94
CA SER A 103 -21.53 -6.80 7.04
C SER A 103 -20.78 -7.98 6.40
N GLN A 104 -21.25 -9.21 6.63
CA GLN A 104 -20.68 -10.40 6.00
C GLN A 104 -20.87 -10.41 4.49
N LYS A 105 -22.01 -9.93 3.98
CA LYS A 105 -22.22 -9.75 2.53
C LYS A 105 -21.24 -8.73 1.95
N VAL A 106 -21.04 -7.60 2.62
CA VAL A 106 -20.06 -6.57 2.19
C VAL A 106 -18.65 -7.14 2.14
N LEU A 107 -18.23 -7.89 3.17
CA LEU A 107 -16.94 -8.57 3.19
C LEU A 107 -16.81 -9.59 2.05
N ALA A 108 -17.84 -10.41 1.84
CA ALA A 108 -17.87 -11.41 0.76
C ALA A 108 -17.88 -10.78 -0.64
N GLU A 109 -18.46 -9.59 -0.81
CA GLU A 109 -18.44 -8.84 -2.07
C GLU A 109 -17.04 -8.31 -2.37
N MET A 110 -16.31 -7.85 -1.35
CA MET A 110 -15.00 -7.23 -1.51
C MET A 110 -13.84 -8.23 -1.51
N PHE A 111 -13.91 -9.28 -0.69
CA PHE A 111 -12.80 -10.18 -0.42
C PHE A 111 -13.12 -11.65 -0.71
N ASP A 112 -12.07 -12.41 -0.98
CA ASP A 112 -12.11 -13.87 -0.92
C ASP A 112 -12.11 -14.30 0.57
N LEU A 113 -13.22 -14.84 1.04
CA LEU A 113 -13.37 -15.22 2.45
C LEU A 113 -12.42 -16.33 2.87
N ASP A 114 -11.95 -17.18 1.95
CA ASP A 114 -10.99 -18.25 2.29
C ASP A 114 -9.58 -17.71 2.52
N LYS A 115 -9.27 -16.54 1.98
CA LYS A 115 -7.99 -15.86 2.17
C LYS A 115 -8.03 -14.85 3.31
N LEU A 116 -9.17 -14.18 3.48
CA LEU A 116 -9.39 -13.18 4.53
C LEU A 116 -9.26 -13.81 5.91
N GLU A 117 -8.55 -13.13 6.79
CA GLU A 117 -8.28 -13.57 8.16
C GLU A 117 -9.55 -13.62 9.01
N SER A 118 -9.64 -14.63 9.88
CA SER A 118 -10.78 -14.87 10.75
C SER A 118 -11.08 -13.72 11.72
N LYS A 119 -10.07 -12.99 12.20
CA LYS A 119 -10.25 -11.78 13.02
C LYS A 119 -10.98 -10.64 12.30
N PHE A 120 -11.01 -10.67 10.96
CA PHE A 120 -11.76 -9.74 10.12
C PHE A 120 -13.05 -10.32 9.55
N GLY A 121 -13.46 -11.52 10.00
CA GLY A 121 -14.69 -12.18 9.53
C GLY A 121 -14.49 -13.14 8.35
N GLY A 122 -13.25 -13.43 7.96
CA GLY A 122 -12.98 -14.47 6.97
C GLY A 122 -12.92 -15.89 7.56
N ARG A 123 -12.57 -16.85 6.71
CA ARG A 123 -12.44 -18.29 7.03
C ARG A 123 -10.99 -18.72 7.24
N ASN A 124 -10.01 -17.86 6.95
CA ASN A 124 -8.61 -18.16 7.16
C ASN A 124 -8.27 -18.11 8.66
N THR A 125 -7.97 -19.28 9.23
CA THR A 125 -7.57 -19.43 10.65
C THR A 125 -6.07 -19.33 10.85
N THR A 126 -5.28 -19.20 9.78
CA THR A 126 -3.83 -19.04 9.88
C THR A 126 -3.49 -17.77 10.63
N GLU A 127 -2.68 -17.89 11.69
CA GLU A 127 -2.19 -16.72 12.41
C GLU A 127 -1.21 -15.93 11.56
N PHE A 128 -1.18 -14.62 11.77
CA PHE A 128 -0.21 -13.75 11.11
C PHE A 128 1.21 -14.07 11.60
N ASP A 129 1.99 -14.71 10.72
CA ASP A 129 3.40 -15.01 10.94
C ASP A 129 4.26 -13.80 10.57
N ILE A 130 4.79 -13.14 11.59
CA ILE A 130 5.61 -11.94 11.44
C ILE A 130 7.00 -12.24 10.87
N VAL A 131 7.54 -13.45 11.09
CA VAL A 131 8.83 -13.87 10.54
C VAL A 131 8.70 -14.03 9.03
N LYS A 132 7.68 -14.79 8.60
CA LYS A 132 7.36 -14.96 7.18
C LYS A 132 7.05 -13.62 6.50
N TYR A 133 6.33 -12.73 7.17
CA TYR A 133 6.06 -11.39 6.66
C TYR A 133 7.36 -10.59 6.48
N ALA A 134 8.24 -10.58 7.48
CA ALA A 134 9.51 -9.86 7.43
C ALA A 134 10.42 -10.35 6.31
N GLU A 135 10.52 -11.67 6.11
CA GLU A 135 11.28 -12.27 5.01
C GLU A 135 10.78 -11.82 3.63
N ARG A 136 9.45 -11.78 3.46
CA ARG A 136 8.84 -11.29 2.22
C ARG A 136 9.14 -9.81 1.99
N MET A 137 9.08 -8.97 3.03
CA MET A 137 9.42 -7.54 2.91
C MET A 137 10.88 -7.34 2.53
N LYS A 138 11.82 -8.06 3.15
CA LYS A 138 13.25 -8.04 2.79
C LYS A 138 13.48 -8.45 1.33
N THR A 139 12.78 -9.49 0.87
CA THR A 139 12.87 -9.95 -0.52
C THR A 139 12.38 -8.88 -1.50
N LEU A 140 11.29 -8.18 -1.18
CA LEU A 140 10.75 -7.10 -2.01
C LEU A 140 11.71 -5.90 -2.08
N ASP A 141 12.39 -5.57 -0.98
CA ASP A 141 13.40 -4.51 -0.97
C ASP A 141 14.60 -4.85 -1.85
N GLN A 142 15.05 -6.11 -1.84
CA GLN A 142 16.13 -6.58 -2.71
C GLN A 142 15.76 -6.47 -4.19
N ILE A 143 14.55 -6.90 -4.58
CA ILE A 143 14.05 -6.78 -5.95
C ILE A 143 13.94 -5.30 -6.37
N THR A 144 13.52 -4.44 -5.44
CA THR A 144 13.35 -3.01 -5.72
C THR A 144 14.70 -2.30 -5.82
N GLY A 145 15.68 -2.71 -5.00
CA GLY A 145 17.05 -2.20 -5.03
C GLY A 145 17.84 -2.66 -6.26
N SER A 146 17.68 -3.92 -6.70
CA SER A 146 18.34 -4.44 -7.90
C SER A 146 17.88 -3.73 -9.17
N ARG A 147 16.57 -3.47 -9.30
CA ARG A 147 15.98 -2.68 -10.40
C ARG A 147 16.53 -1.25 -10.52
N GLN A 148 17.07 -0.68 -9.44
CA GLN A 148 17.69 0.65 -9.47
C GLN A 148 19.15 0.61 -9.97
N HIS A 149 19.84 -0.52 -9.83
CA HIS A 149 21.20 -0.71 -10.37
C HIS A 149 21.19 -1.00 -11.87
N ASP A 150 20.21 -1.76 -12.35
CA ASP A 150 20.10 -2.10 -13.78
C ASP A 150 19.73 -0.88 -14.63
N SER A 151 18.93 0.06 -14.10
CA SER A 151 18.58 1.30 -14.81
C SER A 151 19.71 2.32 -14.87
N ALA A 152 20.69 2.23 -13.97
CA ALA A 152 21.89 3.08 -14.00
C ALA A 152 22.90 2.59 -15.05
N THR A 153 22.98 1.28 -15.30
CA THR A 153 23.94 0.69 -16.23
C THR A 153 23.54 0.93 -17.70
N THR A 154 22.25 0.89 -18.03
CA THR A 154 21.77 1.15 -19.41
C THR A 154 21.95 2.61 -19.83
N SER A 155 22.03 3.54 -18.88
CA SER A 155 22.23 4.98 -19.19
C SER A 155 23.69 5.36 -19.48
N SER A 156 24.64 4.44 -19.27
CA SER A 156 26.07 4.62 -19.57
C SER A 156 26.49 4.04 -20.92
N ALA A 157 25.61 3.31 -21.62
CA ALA A 157 25.91 2.67 -22.91
C ALA A 157 25.45 3.49 -24.13
N ILE A 158 24.98 4.72 -23.92
CA ILE A 158 24.62 5.66 -24.98
C ILE A 158 25.38 6.97 -24.72
N ASN A 159 26.65 6.99 -25.10
CA ASN A 159 27.44 8.18 -25.42
C ASN A 159 28.48 7.77 -26.46
#